data_AF-A0ABD5Z3X0-F1
#
_entry.id   AF-A0ABD5Z3X0-F1
#
_cell.length_a   1.000
_cell.length_b   1.000
_cell.length_c   1.000
_cell.angle_alpha   90.00
_cell.angle_beta   90.00
_cell.angle_gamma   90.00
#
_symmetry.space_group_name_H-M   'P 1'
#
loop_
_entity.id
_entity.type
_entity.pdbx_description
1 polymer ?
#
loop_
_entity_poly.entity_id
_entity_poly.type
_entity_poly.pdbx_seq_one_letter_code
_entity_poly.pdbx_strand_id
1 'polypeptide(L)'
;MDRYARNTTFVRGGPSANATYPAPFRPVEVRADHVEPRSRFEKVHAKGAVVDGERGLLGSLNWNPHSLRENREVALVVADPAVGRYYARLFWADWRGGVWRLPLGFGAVALLAVGVAVLVGRKEIRFG
;
A
#
# COMPACT_ATOMS: atom_id res chain seq x y z
N MET A 1 21.19 0.94 17.05
CA MET A 1 21.27 1.52 15.69
C MET A 1 20.10 0.96 14.89
N ASP A 2 18.96 1.65 14.83
CA ASP A 2 17.99 1.40 13.76
C ASP A 2 17.14 2.66 13.53
N ARG A 3 17.41 3.36 12.44
CA ARG A 3 16.67 4.54 11.99
C ARG A 3 15.93 4.13 10.72
N TYR A 4 14.63 3.92 10.78
CA TYR A 4 13.80 3.77 9.58
C TYR A 4 12.55 4.64 9.68
N ALA A 5 12.64 5.83 9.10
CA ALA A 5 11.46 6.62 8.78
C ALA A 5 10.77 5.96 7.59
N ARG A 6 9.62 5.36 7.85
CA ARG A 6 8.68 4.81 6.87
C ARG A 6 7.45 5.69 7.00
N ASN A 7 7.00 6.36 5.94
CA ASN A 7 5.63 6.91 5.82
C ASN A 7 5.43 7.53 4.43
N THR A 8 4.43 7.03 3.71
CA THR A 8 3.77 7.75 2.59
C THR A 8 2.40 8.16 3.13
N THR A 9 2.08 9.45 3.12
CA THR A 9 0.80 9.93 3.62
C THR A 9 -0.06 10.42 2.47
N PHE A 10 -1.32 10.00 2.49
CA PHE A 10 -2.34 10.41 1.54
C PHE A 10 -3.18 11.53 2.17
N VAL A 11 -3.27 12.67 1.50
CA VAL A 11 -4.11 13.80 1.93
C VAL A 11 -5.19 14.01 0.87
N ARG A 12 -6.46 13.80 1.25
CA ARG A 12 -7.63 14.09 0.42
C ARG A 12 -8.28 15.39 0.89
N GLY A 13 -8.03 16.47 0.17
CA GLY A 13 -8.86 17.66 0.13
C GLY A 13 -10.06 17.46 -0.80
N GLY A 14 -11.24 17.92 -0.35
CA GLY A 14 -12.43 17.99 -1.20
C GLY A 14 -12.32 19.15 -2.20
N PRO A 15 -13.15 19.16 -3.26
CA PRO A 15 -13.06 20.17 -4.33
C PRO A 15 -13.32 21.58 -3.78
N SER A 16 -12.35 22.49 -3.91
CA SER A 16 -12.51 23.90 -3.61
C SER A 16 -12.78 24.67 -4.91
N ALA A 17 -14.05 24.77 -5.29
CA ALA A 17 -14.47 25.80 -6.21
C ALA A 17 -14.45 27.14 -5.45
N ASN A 18 -13.51 28.02 -5.80
CA ASN A 18 -13.47 29.43 -5.41
C ASN A 18 -13.04 29.72 -3.95
N ALA A 19 -11.79 30.13 -3.72
CA ALA A 19 -11.38 30.73 -2.44
C ALA A 19 -10.26 31.75 -2.60
N THR A 20 -10.66 33.03 -2.63
CA THR A 20 -9.83 34.17 -2.23
C THR A 20 -9.70 34.12 -0.69
N TYR A 21 -8.47 33.97 -0.18
CA TYR A 21 -8.05 33.77 1.23
C TYR A 21 -8.29 32.38 1.86
N PRO A 22 -7.36 31.90 2.71
CA PRO A 22 -7.37 30.50 3.16
C PRO A 22 -8.52 30.26 4.12
N ALA A 23 -9.43 29.38 3.73
CA ALA A 23 -10.41 28.79 4.64
C ALA A 23 -9.68 28.22 5.88
N PRO A 24 -10.31 28.25 7.08
CA PRO A 24 -9.73 27.62 8.26
C PRO A 24 -9.35 26.17 7.92
N PHE A 25 -8.16 25.74 8.36
CA PHE A 25 -7.66 24.38 8.16
C PHE A 25 -8.77 23.40 8.54
N ARG A 26 -9.38 22.78 7.53
CA ARG A 26 -10.38 21.75 7.77
C ARG A 26 -9.66 20.58 8.41
N PRO A 27 -10.23 19.95 9.46
CA PRO A 27 -9.69 18.71 9.98
C PRO A 27 -9.53 17.72 8.83
N VAL A 28 -8.29 17.32 8.56
CA VAL A 28 -7.99 16.26 7.59
C VAL A 28 -8.04 14.96 8.35
N GLU A 29 -8.86 14.02 7.88
CA GLU A 29 -8.83 12.66 8.41
C GLU A 29 -7.48 12.02 8.04
N VAL A 30 -6.67 11.72 9.05
CA VAL A 30 -5.38 11.06 8.87
C VAL A 30 -5.55 9.60 9.19
N ARG A 31 -5.27 8.74 8.21
CA ARG A 31 -5.15 7.29 8.39
C ARG A 31 -3.69 6.90 8.23
N ALA A 32 -3.18 6.12 9.18
CA ALA A 32 -1.86 5.56 9.16
C ALA A 32 -1.97 4.06 9.41
N ASP A 33 -1.23 3.28 8.64
CA ASP A 33 -1.16 1.84 8.79
C ASP A 33 0.30 1.42 8.71
N HIS A 34 0.66 0.42 9.51
CA HIS A 34 1.98 -0.18 9.43
C HIS A 34 1.96 -1.18 8.29
N VAL A 35 2.84 -0.97 7.31
CA VAL A 35 3.07 -1.96 6.27
C VAL A 35 3.69 -3.20 6.92
N GLU A 36 2.85 -4.18 7.19
CA GLU A 36 3.28 -5.54 7.49
C GLU A 36 3.70 -6.19 6.17
N PRO A 37 4.85 -6.89 6.12
CA PRO A 37 5.37 -7.50 4.90
C PRO A 37 4.47 -8.66 4.45
N ARG A 38 3.34 -8.32 3.83
CA ARG A 38 2.42 -9.22 3.11
C ARG A 38 2.45 -8.93 1.60
N SER A 39 3.44 -8.16 1.16
CA SER A 39 3.66 -7.72 -0.21
C SER A 39 4.95 -8.38 -0.77
N ARG A 40 5.17 -8.25 -2.08
CA ARG A 40 6.41 -8.65 -2.78
C ARG A 40 7.68 -8.07 -2.13
N PHE A 41 7.59 -6.95 -1.42
CA PHE A 41 8.74 -6.24 -0.89
C PHE A 41 8.81 -6.34 0.63
N GLU A 42 10.00 -6.59 1.15
CA GLU A 42 10.27 -6.65 2.60
C GLU A 42 10.19 -5.26 3.26
N LYS A 43 10.52 -4.20 2.51
CA LYS A 43 10.58 -2.81 3.00
C LYS A 43 10.02 -1.84 1.96
N VAL A 44 9.30 -0.83 2.42
CA VAL A 44 8.84 0.31 1.60
C VAL A 44 9.76 1.50 1.87
N HIS A 45 10.47 1.96 0.83
CA HIS A 45 11.39 3.11 0.90
C HIS A 45 10.86 4.32 0.11
N ALA A 46 9.59 4.31 -0.26
CA ALA A 46 8.92 5.43 -0.90
C ALA A 46 8.71 6.58 0.10
N LYS A 47 9.00 7.79 -0.35
CA LYS A 47 8.89 9.03 0.41
C LYS A 47 8.18 10.05 -0.47
N GLY A 48 6.95 10.35 -0.12
CA GLY A 48 6.12 11.20 -0.95
C GLY A 48 4.73 11.38 -0.41
N ALA A 49 3.97 12.22 -1.09
CA ALA A 49 2.56 12.46 -0.83
C ALA A 49 1.81 12.60 -2.15
N VAL A 50 0.53 12.22 -2.12
CA VAL A 50 -0.40 12.55 -3.19
C VAL A 50 -1.47 13.46 -2.60
N VAL A 51 -1.70 14.60 -3.23
CA VAL A 51 -2.69 15.59 -2.81
C VAL A 51 -3.84 15.55 -3.81
N ASP A 52 -5.04 15.28 -3.31
CA ASP A 52 -6.32 15.28 -4.04
C ASP A 52 -6.40 14.29 -5.22
N GLY A 53 -5.39 13.42 -5.36
CA GLY A 53 -5.23 12.59 -6.55
C GLY A 53 -4.76 13.37 -7.79
N GLU A 54 -4.36 14.63 -7.63
CA GLU A 54 -4.00 15.52 -8.74
C GLU A 54 -2.52 15.92 -8.76
N ARG A 55 -1.84 15.86 -7.61
CA ARG A 55 -0.45 16.29 -7.48
C ARG A 55 0.36 15.24 -6.75
N GLY A 56 1.56 14.97 -7.23
CA GLY A 56 2.53 14.09 -6.57
C GLY A 56 3.69 14.89 -6.00
N LEU A 57 4.02 14.65 -4.73
CA LEU A 57 5.28 15.04 -4.10
C LEU A 57 6.17 13.81 -3.99
N LEU A 58 7.37 13.90 -4.53
CA LEU A 58 8.35 12.81 -4.54
C LEU A 58 9.72 13.34 -4.18
N GLY A 59 10.54 12.55 -3.49
CA GLY A 59 11.89 13.00 -3.17
C GLY A 59 12.66 12.05 -2.28
N SER A 60 13.81 12.54 -1.82
CA SER A 60 14.65 11.86 -0.84
C SER A 60 14.23 12.14 0.61
N LEU A 61 13.39 13.16 0.81
CA LEU A 61 12.97 13.69 2.11
C LEU A 61 12.26 12.64 2.97
N ASN A 62 12.91 12.21 4.04
CA ASN A 62 12.24 11.44 5.08
C ASN A 62 11.37 12.38 5.94
N TRP A 63 10.24 11.86 6.43
CA TRP A 63 9.30 12.64 7.22
C TRP A 63 9.72 12.67 8.69
N ASN A 64 10.88 13.26 8.95
CA ASN A 64 11.42 13.44 10.30
C ASN A 64 12.15 14.79 10.41
N PRO A 65 12.33 15.31 11.63
CA PRO A 65 12.95 16.62 11.84
C PRO A 65 14.38 16.74 11.30
N HIS A 66 15.13 15.63 11.29
CA HIS A 66 16.52 15.63 10.84
C HIS A 66 16.62 15.79 9.33
N SER A 67 15.84 15.03 8.55
CA SER A 67 15.76 15.20 7.09
C SER A 67 15.29 16.60 6.69
N LEU A 68 14.42 17.22 7.48
CA LEU A 68 13.91 18.56 7.21
C LEU A 68 14.90 19.70 7.46
N ARG A 69 15.94 19.49 8.28
CA ARG A 69 16.81 20.57 8.77
C ARG A 69 18.29 20.35 8.51
N GLU A 70 18.73 19.11 8.57
CA GLU A 70 20.15 18.75 8.62
C GLU A 70 20.62 18.03 7.34
N ASN A 71 19.69 17.42 6.60
CA ASN A 71 20.04 16.70 5.38
C ASN A 71 19.92 17.59 4.14
N ARG A 72 20.79 17.33 3.16
CA ARG A 72 20.61 17.80 1.80
C ARG A 72 19.59 16.92 1.08
N GLU A 73 18.34 17.34 1.10
CA GLU A 73 17.23 16.63 0.44
C GLU A 73 16.83 17.31 -0.87
N VAL A 74 16.23 16.53 -1.78
CA VAL A 74 15.52 17.04 -2.96
C VAL A 74 14.09 16.54 -2.91
N ALA A 75 13.14 17.45 -3.15
CA ALA A 75 11.73 17.12 -3.31
C ALA A 75 11.18 17.86 -4.53
N LEU A 76 10.37 17.15 -5.33
CA LEU A 76 9.71 17.66 -6.52
C LEU A 76 8.20 17.55 -6.34
N VAL A 77 7.50 18.65 -6.61
CA VAL A 77 6.04 18.66 -6.76
C VAL A 77 5.73 18.63 -8.25
N VAL A 78 5.03 17.60 -8.68
CA VAL A 78 4.52 17.48 -10.05
C VAL A 78 3.02 17.77 -10.02
N ALA A 79 2.63 18.93 -10.56
CA ALA A 79 1.25 19.37 -10.64
C ALA A 79 0.60 18.89 -11.95
N ASP A 80 0.46 17.57 -12.08
CA ASP A 80 -0.19 16.92 -13.22
C ASP A 80 -1.18 15.85 -12.71
N PRO A 81 -2.48 15.97 -13.02
CA PRO A 81 -3.48 15.00 -12.60
C PRO A 81 -3.20 13.56 -13.04
N ALA A 82 -2.53 13.35 -14.17
CA ALA A 82 -2.13 12.00 -14.61
C ALA A 82 -1.11 11.38 -13.63
N VAL A 83 -0.15 12.19 -13.15
CA VAL A 83 0.85 11.78 -12.17
C VAL A 83 0.20 11.54 -10.80
N GLY A 84 -0.65 12.47 -10.35
CA GLY A 84 -1.41 12.31 -9.11
C GLY A 84 -2.23 11.01 -9.09
N ARG A 85 -2.98 10.74 -10.16
CA ARG A 85 -3.78 9.50 -10.28
C ARG A 85 -2.93 8.25 -10.32
N TYR A 86 -1.77 8.29 -10.99
CA TYR A 86 -0.86 7.15 -11.04
C TYR A 86 -0.37 6.77 -9.64
N TYR A 87 0.18 7.72 -8.89
CA TYR A 87 0.69 7.45 -7.55
C TYR A 87 -0.41 7.15 -6.54
N ALA A 88 -1.61 7.73 -6.69
CA ALA A 88 -2.77 7.35 -5.87
C ALA A 88 -3.13 5.87 -6.05
N ARG A 89 -3.16 5.37 -7.30
CA ARG A 89 -3.44 3.95 -7.57
C ARG A 89 -2.37 3.04 -6.98
N LEU A 90 -1.10 3.41 -7.12
CA LEU A 90 0.03 2.66 -6.56
C LEU A 90 -0.07 2.59 -5.03
N PHE A 91 -0.26 3.73 -4.37
CA PHE A 91 -0.46 3.81 -2.92
C PHE A 91 -1.58 2.87 -2.45
N TRP A 92 -2.75 2.92 -3.10
CA TRP A 92 -3.87 2.05 -2.71
C TRP A 92 -3.63 0.57 -3.00
N ALA A 93 -2.82 0.23 -4.00
CA ALA A 93 -2.42 -1.15 -4.26
C ALA A 93 -1.52 -1.67 -3.13
N ASP A 94 -0.56 -0.86 -2.69
CA ASP A 94 0.32 -1.19 -1.57
C ASP A 94 -0.46 -1.24 -0.24
N TRP A 95 -1.40 -0.32 -0.03
CA TRP A 95 -2.24 -0.23 1.17
C TRP A 95 -3.13 -1.45 1.37
N ARG A 96 -3.68 -2.03 0.29
CA ARG A 96 -4.51 -3.24 0.38
C ARG A 96 -3.70 -4.51 0.67
N GLY A 97 -2.37 -4.47 0.56
CA GLY A 97 -1.51 -5.63 0.69
C GLY A 97 -1.53 -6.56 -0.53
N GLY A 98 -0.60 -7.52 -0.55
CA GLY A 98 -0.51 -8.53 -1.60
C GLY A 98 -1.55 -9.64 -1.44
N VAL A 99 -1.95 -10.26 -2.55
CA VAL A 99 -2.80 -11.46 -2.56
C VAL A 99 -1.91 -12.69 -2.41
N TRP A 100 -2.27 -13.63 -1.55
CA TRP A 100 -1.61 -14.93 -1.49
C TRP A 100 -1.71 -15.62 -2.85
N ARG A 101 -0.57 -15.87 -3.47
CA ARG A 101 -0.48 -16.68 -4.69
C ARG A 101 -0.31 -18.14 -4.29
N LEU A 102 -1.40 -18.89 -4.26
CA LEU A 102 -1.33 -20.35 -4.16
C LEU A 102 -0.82 -20.89 -5.52
N PRO A 103 0.33 -21.57 -5.55
CA PRO A 103 0.77 -22.20 -6.80
C PRO A 103 -0.26 -23.25 -7.20
N LEU A 104 -0.63 -23.27 -8.48
CA LEU A 104 -1.66 -24.18 -9.03
C LEU A 104 -1.37 -25.66 -8.66
N GLY A 105 -0.09 -26.04 -8.60
CA GLY A 105 0.33 -27.38 -8.20
C GLY A 105 -0.09 -27.77 -6.78
N PHE A 106 -0.13 -26.81 -5.84
CA PHE A 106 -0.57 -27.09 -4.47
C PHE A 106 -2.06 -27.42 -4.42
N GLY A 107 -2.88 -26.69 -5.20
CA GLY A 107 -4.31 -27.00 -5.35
C GLY A 107 -4.54 -28.38 -5.97
N ALA A 108 -3.77 -28.73 -7.01
CA ALA A 108 -3.85 -30.04 -7.65
C ALA A 108 -3.50 -31.20 -6.70
N VAL A 109 -2.42 -31.05 -5.90
CA VAL A 109 -2.02 -32.05 -4.90
C VAL A 109 -3.08 -32.21 -3.81
N ALA A 110 -3.63 -31.11 -3.30
CA ALA A 110 -4.70 -31.16 -2.31
C ALA A 110 -5.96 -31.88 -2.83
N LEU A 111 -6.37 -31.57 -4.07
CA LEU A 111 -7.51 -32.25 -4.71
C LEU A 111 -7.25 -33.75 -4.93
N LEU A 112 -6.04 -34.12 -5.33
CA LEU A 112 -5.65 -35.51 -5.53
C LEU A 112 -5.64 -36.28 -4.21
N ALA A 113 -5.11 -35.69 -3.14
CA ALA A 113 -5.11 -36.27 -1.80
C ALA A 113 -6.55 -36.49 -1.27
N VAL A 114 -7.43 -35.50 -1.44
CA VAL A 114 -8.86 -35.64 -1.10
C VAL A 114 -9.51 -36.75 -1.92
N GLY A 115 -9.24 -36.83 -3.23
CA GLY A 115 -9.75 -37.90 -4.10
C GLY A 115 -9.31 -39.30 -3.65
N VAL A 116 -8.03 -39.46 -3.28
CA VAL A 116 -7.50 -40.72 -2.75
C VAL A 116 -8.15 -41.07 -1.41
N ALA A 117 -8.28 -40.12 -0.49
CA ALA A 117 -8.94 -40.35 0.81
C ALA A 117 -10.40 -40.79 0.64
N VAL A 118 -11.15 -40.17 -0.28
CA VAL A 118 -12.52 -40.58 -0.61
C VAL A 118 -12.54 -41.99 -1.20
N LEU A 119 -11.62 -42.33 -2.11
CA LEU A 119 -11.53 -43.67 -2.68
C LEU A 119 -11.23 -44.75 -1.63
N VAL A 120 -10.30 -44.48 -0.71
CA VAL A 120 -9.95 -45.39 0.39
C VAL A 120 -11.11 -45.52 1.39
N GLY A 121 -11.70 -44.41 1.83
CA GLY A 121 -12.86 -44.43 2.73
C GLY A 121 -14.05 -45.16 2.11
N ARG A 122 -14.30 -45.02 0.80
CA ARG A 122 -15.34 -45.80 0.11
C ARG A 122 -15.06 -47.30 0.07
N LYS A 123 -13.80 -47.73 0.14
CA LYS A 123 -13.43 -49.15 0.25
C LYS A 123 -13.62 -49.68 1.67
N GLU A 124 -13.38 -48.86 2.68
CA GLU A 124 -13.51 -49.25 4.10
C GLU A 124 -14.97 -49.29 4.60
N ILE A 125 -15.88 -48.50 4.00
CA ILE A 125 -17.32 -48.48 4.36
C ILE A 125 -18.12 -49.58 3.61
N ARG A 126 -17.45 -50.60 3.07
CA ARG A 126 -18.13 -51.83 2.63
C ARG A 126 -18.22 -52.77 3.84
N PHE A 127 -19.19 -52.51 4.71
CA PHE A 127 -19.54 -53.40 5.82
C PHE A 127 -19.91 -54.79 5.28
N GLY A 128 -19.27 -55.82 5.84
CA GLY A 128 -19.78 -57.20 5.82
C GLY A 128 -20.97 -57.35 6.76
#